data_AF-A0A9C9JTE3-F1
#
_entry.id   AF-A0A9C9JTE3-F1
#
_cell.length_a   1.000
_cell.length_b   1.000
_cell.length_c   1.000
_cell.angle_alpha   90.00
_cell.angle_beta   90.00
_cell.angle_gamma   90.00
#
_symmetry.space_group_name_H-M   'P 1'
#
loop_
_entity.id
_entity.type
_entity.pdbx_description
1 polymer ?
#
loop_
_entity_poly.entity_id
_entity_poly.type
_entity_poly.pdbx_seq_one_letter_code
_entity_poly.pdbx_strand_id
1 'polypeptide(L)'
;MDEIKQFNDSGTVFGSINKTDFQEMEISIPPKDLVNKYQNEVKPLDDKVIQNTFQIKTLENMRDTLLPKLMSGEVRVRYGS
;
A
#
# COMPACT_ATOMS: atom_id res chain seq x y z
N MET A 1 -6.64 24.64 -1.91
CA MET A 1 -6.18 23.33 -1.38
C MET A 1 -6.97 23.05 -0.10
N ASP A 2 -8.29 23.29 -0.16
CA ASP A 2 -9.13 23.53 1.02
C ASP A 2 -10.28 22.52 1.13
N GLU A 3 -10.48 21.70 0.10
CA GLU A 3 -11.55 20.69 0.03
C GLU A 3 -11.29 19.46 0.91
N ILE A 4 -10.03 19.21 1.32
CA ILE A 4 -9.69 18.04 2.15
C ILE A 4 -9.87 18.32 3.66
N LYS A 5 -10.03 19.58 4.08
CA LYS A 5 -10.17 19.92 5.51
C LYS A 5 -11.55 19.65 6.11
N GLN A 6 -12.57 19.44 5.29
CA GLN A 6 -13.95 19.33 5.78
C GLN A 6 -14.30 17.95 6.37
N PHE A 7 -13.43 16.95 6.22
CA PHE A 7 -13.66 15.59 6.72
C PHE A 7 -13.24 15.35 8.18
N ASN A 8 -12.57 16.32 8.82
CA ASN A 8 -12.06 16.18 10.20
C ASN A 8 -12.89 16.93 11.27
N ASP A 9 -13.92 17.70 10.88
CA ASP A 9 -14.59 18.64 11.81
C ASP A 9 -16.01 18.21 12.24
N SER A 10 -16.48 17.04 11.79
CA SER A 10 -17.74 16.45 12.24
C SER A 10 -17.48 15.31 13.23
N GLY A 11 -17.53 15.65 14.53
CA GLY A 11 -17.35 14.73 15.65
C GLY A 11 -18.43 13.65 15.78
N THR A 12 -18.45 12.68 14.86
CA THR A 12 -19.15 11.41 15.03
C THR A 12 -18.20 10.27 14.66
N VAL A 13 -18.25 9.19 15.44
CA VAL A 13 -17.31 8.06 15.45
C VAL A 13 -17.26 7.26 14.11
N PHE A 14 -18.01 7.69 13.08
CA PHE A 14 -17.94 7.17 11.72
C PHE A 14 -18.13 8.31 10.70
N GLY A 15 -17.04 8.91 10.23
CA GLY A 15 -17.04 9.72 9.01
C GLY A 15 -17.22 8.81 7.79
N SER A 16 -18.47 8.45 7.49
CA SER A 16 -18.78 7.60 6.33
C SER A 16 -19.01 8.46 5.09
N ILE A 17 -18.19 8.27 4.06
CA ILE A 17 -18.46 8.79 2.71
C ILE A 17 -19.60 7.96 2.11
N ASN A 18 -20.72 8.60 1.82
CA ASN A 18 -21.90 7.98 1.25
C ASN A 18 -21.87 8.03 -0.29
N LYS A 19 -22.74 7.25 -0.95
CA LYS A 19 -22.83 7.20 -2.41
C LYS A 19 -23.13 8.58 -3.03
N THR A 20 -23.97 9.37 -2.36
CA THR A 20 -24.33 10.74 -2.78
C THR A 20 -23.10 11.65 -2.76
N ASP A 21 -22.25 11.54 -1.73
CA ASP A 21 -21.02 12.33 -1.59
C ASP A 21 -20.03 12.08 -2.74
N PHE A 22 -19.96 10.83 -3.25
CA PHE A 22 -19.16 10.51 -4.43
C PHE A 22 -19.75 11.09 -5.74
N GLN A 23 -21.08 11.19 -5.84
CA GLN A 23 -21.75 11.71 -7.03
C GLN A 23 -21.68 13.24 -7.11
N GLU A 24 -21.66 13.90 -5.95
CA GLU A 24 -21.58 15.36 -5.83
C GLU A 24 -20.14 15.88 -5.87
N MET A 25 -19.13 14.99 -5.86
CA MET A 25 -17.73 15.37 -5.93
C MET A 25 -17.39 15.91 -7.33
N GLU A 26 -17.11 17.20 -7.41
CA GLU A 26 -16.67 17.84 -8.64
C GLU A 26 -15.22 17.45 -8.93
N ILE A 27 -15.00 16.74 -10.04
CA ILE A 27 -13.66 16.33 -10.48
C ILE A 27 -13.35 16.84 -11.87
N SER A 28 -12.13 17.34 -12.07
CA SER A 28 -11.65 17.67 -13.41
C SER A 28 -11.26 16.37 -14.13
N ILE A 29 -11.90 16.11 -15.28
CA ILE A 29 -11.59 14.93 -16.10
C ILE A 29 -10.58 15.35 -17.19
N PRO A 30 -9.29 15.00 -17.06
CA PRO A 30 -8.29 15.34 -18.07
C PRO A 30 -8.45 14.49 -19.35
N PRO A 31 -7.83 14.91 -20.47
CA PRO A 31 -7.78 14.11 -21.69
C PRO A 31 -7.13 12.75 -21.44
N LYS A 32 -7.66 11.71 -22.09
CA LYS A 32 -7.18 10.31 -21.92
C LYS A 32 -5.69 10.15 -22.19
N ASP A 33 -5.14 10.89 -23.15
CA ASP A 33 -3.72 10.80 -23.49
C ASP A 33 -2.82 11.28 -22.36
N LEU A 34 -3.26 12.32 -21.62
CA LEU A 34 -2.53 12.82 -20.45
C LEU A 34 -2.56 11.80 -19.31
N VAL A 35 -3.72 11.17 -19.08
CA VAL A 35 -3.89 10.09 -18.10
C VAL A 35 -2.97 8.92 -18.43
N ASN A 36 -2.96 8.48 -19.69
CA ASN A 36 -2.12 7.36 -20.13
C ASN A 36 -0.63 7.68 -19.98
N LYS A 37 -0.21 8.90 -20.34
CA LYS A 37 1.17 9.33 -20.17
C LYS A 37 1.59 9.33 -18.69
N TYR A 38 0.77 9.91 -17.82
CA TYR A 38 1.00 9.87 -16.38
C TYR A 38 1.08 8.44 -15.86
N GLN A 39 0.13 7.59 -16.23
CA GLN A 39 0.08 6.20 -15.79
C GLN A 39 1.34 5.44 -16.24
N ASN A 40 1.84 5.65 -17.45
CA ASN A 40 3.04 4.98 -17.94
C ASN A 40 4.30 5.36 -17.14
N GLU A 41 4.40 6.62 -16.70
CA GLU A 41 5.53 7.10 -15.89
C GLU A 41 5.44 6.62 -14.43
N VAL A 42 4.24 6.59 -13.85
CA VAL A 42 4.04 6.28 -12.43
C VAL A 42 3.89 4.78 -12.17
N LYS A 43 3.36 4.01 -13.13
CA LYS A 43 3.16 2.56 -12.98
C LYS A 43 4.40 1.80 -12.50
N PRO A 44 5.63 2.04 -13.01
CA PRO A 44 6.81 1.35 -12.50
C PRO A 44 7.09 1.63 -11.01
N LEU A 45 6.75 2.83 -10.52
CA LEU A 45 6.89 3.18 -9.10
C LEU A 45 5.87 2.43 -8.26
N ASP A 46 4.60 2.41 -8.68
CA ASP A 46 3.55 1.65 -8.01
C ASP A 46 3.86 0.16 -7.99
N ASP A 47 4.27 -0.41 -9.13
CA ASP A 47 4.69 -1.80 -9.24
C ASP A 47 5.82 -2.09 -8.25
N LYS A 48 6.81 -1.19 -8.11
CA LYS A 48 7.92 -1.35 -7.16
C LYS A 48 7.45 -1.32 -5.71
N VAL A 49 6.52 -0.44 -5.35
CA VAL A 49 5.93 -0.39 -4.00
C VAL A 49 5.22 -1.70 -3.70
N ILE A 50 4.44 -2.21 -4.65
CA ILE A 50 3.73 -3.49 -4.53
C ILE A 50 4.73 -4.64 -4.34
N GLN A 51 5.75 -4.74 -5.20
CA GLN A 51 6.77 -5.79 -5.11
C GLN A 51 7.53 -5.75 -3.79
N ASN A 52 7.95 -4.56 -3.34
CA ASN A 52 8.64 -4.41 -2.06
C ASN A 52 7.75 -4.85 -0.89
N THR A 53 6.46 -4.54 -0.93
CA THR A 53 5.50 -4.95 0.10
C THR A 53 5.40 -6.48 0.17
N PHE A 54 5.34 -7.17 -0.98
CA PHE A 54 5.35 -8.63 -1.03
C PHE A 54 6.67 -9.24 -0.54
N GLN A 55 7.80 -8.64 -0.90
CA GLN A 55 9.13 -9.08 -0.45
C GLN A 55 9.27 -8.95 1.06
N ILE A 56 8.87 -7.82 1.64
CA ILE A 56 8.87 -7.60 3.10
C ILE A 56 8.04 -8.67 3.78
N LYS A 57 6.79 -8.89 3.35
CA LYS A 57 5.93 -9.93 3.93
C LYS A 57 6.55 -11.32 3.83
N THR A 58 7.21 -11.63 2.71
CA THR A 58 7.89 -12.91 2.51
C THR A 58 9.07 -13.07 3.48
N LEU A 59 9.89 -12.03 3.64
CA LEU A 59 11.03 -12.02 4.55
C LEU A 59 10.61 -12.10 6.01
N GLU A 60 9.54 -11.40 6.39
CA GLU A 60 8.95 -11.47 7.72
C GLU A 60 8.47 -12.88 8.05
N ASN A 61 7.70 -13.49 7.14
CA ASN A 61 7.25 -14.87 7.31
C ASN A 61 8.42 -15.85 7.41
N MET A 62 9.46 -15.66 6.59
CA MET A 62 10.66 -16.49 6.62
C MET A 62 11.40 -16.33 7.95
N ARG A 63 11.56 -15.09 8.45
CA ARG A 63 12.15 -14.80 9.77
C ARG A 63 11.35 -15.50 10.87
N ASP A 64 10.04 -15.32 10.89
CA ASP A 64 9.17 -15.84 11.95
C ASP A 64 9.08 -17.36 11.93
N THR A 65 9.27 -17.98 10.77
CA THR A 65 9.34 -19.44 10.64
C THR A 65 10.71 -19.98 11.03
N LEU A 66 11.79 -19.34 10.59
CA LEU A 66 13.15 -19.86 10.77
C LEU A 66 13.71 -19.58 12.16
N LEU A 67 13.42 -18.41 12.73
CA LEU A 67 14.00 -18.01 14.01
C LEU A 67 13.67 -19.00 15.13
N PRO A 68 12.42 -19.46 15.34
CA PRO A 68 12.12 -20.48 16.35
C PRO A 68 12.85 -21.79 16.10
N LYS A 69 12.95 -22.23 14.84
CA LYS A 69 13.63 -23.49 14.45
C LYS A 69 15.15 -23.42 14.65
N LEU A 70 15.75 -22.25 14.43
CA LEU A 70 17.16 -22.00 14.70
C LEU A 70 17.44 -21.97 16.21
N MET A 71 16.58 -21.31 16.98
CA MET A 71 16.68 -21.22 18.44
C MET A 71 16.44 -22.56 19.14
N SER A 72 15.50 -23.38 18.65
CA SER A 72 15.28 -24.75 19.16
C SER A 72 16.38 -25.72 18.73
N GLY A 73 17.09 -25.39 17.66
CA GLY A 73 18.11 -26.23 17.05
C GLY A 73 17.61 -27.36 16.18
N GLU A 74 16.33 -27.35 15.83
CA GLU A 74 15.74 -28.18 14.78
C GLU A 74 16.44 -27.94 13.42
N VAL A 75 16.87 -26.70 13.17
CA VAL A 75 17.62 -26.32 11.96
C VAL A 75 18.97 -25.71 12.37
N ARG A 76 20.02 -26.03 11.61
CA ARG A 76 21.40 -25.54 11.83
C ARG A 76 21.97 -24.94 10.56
N VAL A 77 22.67 -23.82 10.69
CA VAL A 77 23.43 -23.21 9.60
C VAL A 77 24.77 -23.93 9.51
N ARG A 78 25.08 -24.52 8.34
CA ARG A 78 26.43 -25.02 8.06
C ARG A 78 27.25 -23.86 7.51
N TYR A 79 28.34 -23.52 8.18
CA TYR A 79 29.35 -22.64 7.60
C TYR A 79 30.19 -23.49 6.64
N GLY A 80 30.20 -23.13 5.36
CA GLY A 80 31.06 -23.77 4.36
C GLY A 80 32.52 -23.51 4.68
N SER A 81 33.34 -24.57 4.68
CA SER A 81 34.81 -24.51 4.72
C SER A 81 35.37 -24.08 3.37
#